data_AF-A0A377ZX10-F1
#
_entry.id   AF-A0A377ZX10-F1
#
_cell.length_a   1.000
_cell.length_b   1.000
_cell.length_c   1.000
_cell.angle_alpha   90.00
_cell.angle_beta   90.00
_cell.angle_gamma   90.00
#
_symmetry.space_group_name_H-M   'P 1'
#
loop_
_entity.id
_entity.type
_entity.pdbx_description
1 polymer ?
#
loop_
_entity_poly.entity_id
_entity_poly.type
_entity_poly.pdbx_seq_one_letter_code
_entity_poly.pdbx_strand_id
1 'polypeptide(L)' 'MKRIAIVGVGPTGIYTFYELVKRGEPLAITLFEKEAQAGVGMPYSDDNTAAQMLANIASIEIPPST' A
#
# COMPACT_ATOMS: atom_id res chain seq x y z
N MET A 1 24.62 13.92 -3.79
CA MET A 1 23.29 13.75 -3.14
C MET A 1 22.57 12.62 -3.85
N LYS A 2 22.12 11.59 -3.13
CA LYS A 2 21.43 10.44 -3.75
C LYS A 2 20.00 10.84 -4.12
N ARG A 3 19.47 10.31 -5.22
CA ARG A 3 18.11 10.55 -5.71
C ARG A 3 17.34 9.24 -5.70
N ILE A 4 16.15 9.25 -5.11
CA ILE A 4 15.31 8.06 -4.94
C ILE A 4 13.92 8.39 -5.47
N ALA A 5 13.39 7.53 -6.34
CA ALA A 5 12.00 7.58 -6.76
C ALA A 5 11.24 6.42 -6.11
N ILE A 6 10.11 6.71 -5.48
CA ILE A 6 9.18 5.70 -4.97
C ILE A 6 7.93 5.77 -5.85
N VAL A 7 7.62 4.67 -6.54
CA VAL A 7 6.45 4.55 -7.42
C VAL A 7 5.42 3.64 -6.73
N GLY A 8 4.25 4.20 -6.46
CA GLY A 8 3.25 3.60 -5.58
C GLY A 8 3.49 4.03 -4.13
N VAL A 9 2.55 4.80 -3.60
CA VAL A 9 2.59 5.38 -2.25
C VAL A 9 1.46 4.80 -1.39
N GLY A 10 1.14 3.52 -1.59
CA GLY A 10 0.34 2.74 -0.63
C GLY A 10 1.08 2.50 0.69
N PRO A 11 0.60 1.60 1.56
CA PRO A 11 1.18 1.36 2.88
C PRO A 11 2.70 1.12 2.86
N THR A 12 3.17 0.25 1.95
CA THR A 12 4.60 -0.05 1.79
C THR A 12 5.41 1.15 1.33
N GLY A 13 4.89 1.95 0.41
CA GLY A 13 5.56 3.15 -0.11
C GLY A 13 5.76 4.20 0.98
N ILE A 14 4.73 4.45 1.79
CA ILE A 14 4.82 5.37 2.94
C ILE A 14 5.79 4.88 4.00
N TYR A 15 5.76 3.59 4.36
CA TYR A 15 6.70 3.05 5.35
C TYR A 15 8.15 3.13 4.87
N THR A 16 8.38 2.88 3.58
CA THR A 16 9.70 3.03 2.97
C THR A 16 10.16 4.48 3.03
N PHE A 17 9.29 5.43 2.66
CA PHE A 17 9.58 6.86 2.77
C PHE A 17 9.91 7.28 4.20
N TYR A 18 9.10 6.85 5.17
CA TYR A 18 9.29 7.15 6.59
C TYR A 18 10.67 6.70 7.10
N GLU A 19 11.06 5.45 6.82
CA GLU A 19 12.35 4.93 7.26
C GLU A 19 13.54 5.59 6.53
N LEU A 20 13.37 6.00 5.27
CA LEU A 20 14.40 6.78 4.56
C LEU A 20 14.60 8.16 5.17
N VAL A 21 13.52 8.86 5.54
CA VAL A 21 13.60 10.16 6.22
C VAL A 21 14.25 10.01 7.60
N LYS A 22 13.85 8.99 8.36
CA LYS A 22 14.34 8.71 9.71
C LYS A 22 15.84 8.42 9.78
N ARG A 23 16.45 7.90 8.70
CA ARG A 23 17.91 7.68 8.61
C ARG A 23 18.73 8.98 8.67
N GLY A 24 18.14 10.13 8.33
CA GLY A 24 18.77 11.44 8.49
C GLY A 24 19.91 11.78 7.50
N GLU A 25 20.20 10.92 6.51
CA GLU A 25 21.16 11.26 5.45
C GLU A 25 20.53 12.19 4.40
N PRO A 26 21.31 13.11 3.77
CA PRO A 26 20.77 13.98 2.72
C PRO A 26 20.32 13.21 1.47
N LEU A 27 19.00 13.14 1.27
CA LEU A 27 18.35 12.46 0.15
C LEU A 27 17.44 13.44 -0.62
N ALA A 28 17.37 13.27 -1.93
CA ALA A 28 16.29 13.82 -2.75
C ALA A 28 15.32 12.69 -3.06
N ILE A 29 14.10 12.75 -2.50
CA ILE A 29 13.09 11.71 -2.65
C ILE A 29 11.91 12.27 -3.44
N THR A 30 11.47 11.55 -4.46
CA THR A 30 10.26 11.88 -5.24
C THR A 30 9.28 10.72 -5.13
N LEU A 31 8.04 11.05 -4.78
CA LEU A 31 6.94 10.10 -4.63
C LEU A 31 6.01 10.21 -5.84
N PHE A 32 5.66 9.08 -6.44
CA PHE A 32 4.70 9.01 -7.54
C PHE A 32 3.51 8.16 -7.10
N GLU A 33 2.34 8.78 -7.01
CA GLU A 33 1.07 8.12 -6.73
C GLU A 33 0.11 8.40 -7.89
N LYS A 34 -0.60 7.36 -8.32
CA LYS A 34 -1.66 7.48 -9.32
C LYS A 34 -2.93 8.05 -8.71
N GLU A 35 -3.20 7.67 -7.46
CA GLU A 35 -4.40 8.06 -6.73
C GLU A 35 -4.31 9.45 -6.09
N ALA A 36 -5.46 10.00 -5.72
CA ALA A 36 -5.52 11.33 -5.11
C ALA A 36 -4.92 11.39 -3.70
N GLN A 37 -4.84 10.24 -3.02
CA GLN A 37 -4.41 10.16 -1.62
C GLN A 37 -3.34 9.08 -1.44
N ALA A 38 -2.19 9.49 -0.92
CA ALA A 38 -1.14 8.58 -0.48
C ALA A 38 -1.58 7.80 0.78
N GLY A 39 -1.11 6.56 0.88
CA GLY A 39 -1.31 5.67 2.02
C GLY A 39 -2.57 4.83 1.94
N VAL A 40 -3.46 5.17 1.02
CA VAL A 40 -4.67 4.40 0.73
C VAL A 40 -4.30 3.30 -0.26
N GLY A 41 -4.60 2.07 0.11
CA GLY A 41 -4.38 0.87 -0.68
C GLY A 41 -5.12 -0.29 -0.04
N MET A 42 -4.82 -1.52 -0.46
CA MET A 42 -5.40 -2.69 0.20
C MET A 42 -5.07 -2.72 1.70
N PRO A 43 -6.00 -3.10 2.58
CA PRO A 43 -7.41 -3.46 2.35
C PRO A 43 -8.39 -2.29 2.61
N TYR A 44 -7.96 -1.04 2.51
CA TYR A 44 -8.74 0.14 2.92
C TYR A 44 -9.20 1.02 1.74
N SER A 45 -8.77 0.73 0.52
CA SER A 45 -9.24 1.41 -0.69
C SER A 45 -10.53 0.77 -1.20
N ASP A 46 -11.59 1.57 -1.40
CA ASP A 46 -12.88 1.09 -1.92
C ASP A 46 -12.76 0.27 -3.22
N ASP A 47 -11.82 0.63 -4.09
CA ASP A 47 -11.56 -0.08 -5.35
C ASP A 47 -11.01 -1.50 -5.16
N ASN A 48 -10.24 -1.74 -4.09
CA ASN A 48 -9.65 -3.05 -3.82
C ASN A 48 -10.31 -3.80 -2.66
N THR A 49 -11.24 -3.16 -1.94
CA THR A 49 -12.01 -3.77 -0.86
C THR A 49 -13.37 -4.17 -1.39
N ALA A 50 -13.40 -5.24 -2.18
CA ALA A 50 -14.67 -5.86 -2.53
C ALA A 50 -15.39 -6.33 -1.24
N ALA A 51 -16.72 -6.31 -1.21
CA ALA A 51 -17.49 -6.82 -0.07
C ALA A 51 -17.09 -8.27 0.32
N GLN A 52 -16.61 -9.05 -0.65
CA GLN A 52 -16.09 -10.40 -0.47
C GLN A 52 -14.81 -10.47 0.38
N MET A 53 -14.04 -9.38 0.47
CA MET A 53 -12.84 -9.27 1.32
C MET A 53 -13.18 -8.93 2.77
N LEU A 54 -14.43 -8.57 3.09
CA LEU A 54 -14.89 -8.43 4.48
C LEU A 54 -14.98 -9.78 5.19
N ALA A 55 -15.33 -10.82 4.43
CA ALA A 55 -15.17 -12.18 4.87
C ALA A 55 -13.71 -12.56 4.62
N ASN A 56 -12.90 -12.68 5.68
CA ASN A 56 -11.52 -13.16 5.57
C ASN A 56 -11.49 -14.69 5.31
N ILE A 57 -12.38 -15.18 4.45
CA ILE A 57 -12.49 -16.56 4.01
C ILE A 57 -12.56 -16.57 2.49
N ALA A 58 -11.53 -17.13 1.86
CA ALA A 58 -11.53 -17.37 0.43
C ALA A 58 -12.56 -18.48 0.11
N SER A 59 -13.14 -18.50 -1.09
CA SER A 59 -14.12 -19.54 -1.47
C SER A 59 -13.60 -20.98 -1.35
N ILE A 60 -12.27 -21.18 -1.39
CA ILE A 60 -11.58 -22.46 -1.16
C ILE A 60 -11.76 -22.94 0.29
N GLU A 61 -11.91 -22.03 1.24
CA GLU A 61 -12.02 -22.33 2.67
C GLU A 61 -13.48 -22.60 3.07
N ILE A 62 -14.45 -22.40 2.18
CA ILE A 62 -15.86 -22.71 2.42
C ILE A 62 -16.10 -24.22 2.21
N PRO A 63 -16.68 -24.95 3.18
CA PRO A 63 -17.02 -26.36 3.02
C PRO A 63 -17.98 -26.59 1.84
N PRO A 64 -17.88 -27.71 1.10
CA PRO A 64 -18.84 -28.05 0.06
C PRO A 64 -20.25 -28.17 0.66
N SER A 65 -21.25 -27.63 -0.04
CA SER A 65 -22.65 -27.76 0.35
C SER A 65 -23.09 -29.21 0.15
N THR A 66 -23.50 -29.88 1.22
CA THR A 66 -24.18 -31.19 1.20
C THR A 66 -25.49 -31.17 0.43
#